data_AF-A0A417Z0C8-F1
#
_entry.id   AF-A0A417Z0C8-F1
#
_cell.length_a   1.000
_cell.length_b   1.000
_cell.length_c   1.000
_cell.angle_alpha   90.00
_cell.angle_beta   90.00
_cell.angle_gamma   90.00
#
_symmetry.space_group_name_H-M   'P 1'
#
loop_
_entity.id
_entity.type
_entity.pdbx_description
1 polymer ?
#
loop_
_entity_poly.entity_id
_entity_poly.type
_entity_poly.pdbx_seq_one_letter_code
_entity_poly.pdbx_strand_id
1 'polypeptide(L)'
;MKLKKIFLTVCVVLVVVVPLFSMFFRDGLILDMAGIHLDHPFSKKVKVEENYIRVDKNQNNVADPLDIVNAARKEVENRTRYKSAYYEGGYPPDNEGVCTDVIWRGLAGAGINLKELMDQDIHDHTSLYPRVGGKPDPHIDYRRVPNQYVFFQRFAESLTTELIPYDSKNLAEWQPGDIVIYLEGTDHVGIISDKRSKDGIPYLIHNIPPFASEIKLTSYKHPIVGHYRWKY
;
A
#
# COMPACT_ATOMS: atom_id res chain seq x y z
N MET A 1 11.34 53.39 -9.77
CA MET A 1 11.40 52.95 -8.35
C MET A 1 10.57 51.69 -8.05
N LYS A 2 9.34 51.56 -8.58
CA LYS A 2 8.48 50.36 -8.40
C LYS A 2 9.08 49.06 -8.95
N LEU A 3 9.72 49.10 -10.14
CA LEU A 3 10.32 47.92 -10.77
C LEU A 3 11.45 47.28 -9.94
N LYS A 4 12.31 48.11 -9.33
CA LYS A 4 13.40 47.63 -8.46
C LYS A 4 12.88 46.99 -7.16
N LYS A 5 11.75 47.48 -6.61
CA LYS A 5 11.09 46.87 -5.45
C LYS A 5 10.47 45.52 -5.82
N ILE A 6 9.77 45.42 -6.95
CA ILE A 6 9.21 44.15 -7.44
C ILE A 6 10.33 43.13 -7.68
N PHE A 7 11.41 43.54 -8.35
CA PHE A 7 12.57 42.67 -8.60
C PHE A 7 13.22 42.18 -7.30
N LEU A 8 13.40 43.09 -6.32
CA LEU A 8 13.96 42.73 -5.01
C LEU A 8 13.04 41.77 -4.25
N THR A 9 11.72 41.98 -4.28
CA THR A 9 10.74 41.09 -3.65
C THR A 9 10.74 39.70 -4.31
N VAL A 10 10.80 39.64 -5.64
CA VAL A 10 10.90 38.35 -6.38
C VAL A 10 12.20 37.63 -6.05
N CYS A 11 13.32 38.33 -5.97
CA CYS A 11 14.60 37.75 -5.54
C CYS A 11 14.55 37.24 -4.09
N VAL A 12 13.94 37.98 -3.16
CA VAL A 12 13.81 37.52 -1.77
C VAL A 12 12.92 36.29 -1.67
N VAL A 13 11.81 36.23 -2.43
CA VAL A 13 10.97 35.02 -2.48
C VAL A 13 11.75 33.83 -3.05
N LEU A 14 12.49 34.00 -4.15
CA LEU A 14 13.31 32.94 -4.74
C LEU A 14 14.46 32.49 -3.82
N VAL A 15 15.08 33.39 -3.07
CA VAL A 15 16.28 33.09 -2.26
C VAL A 15 15.93 32.66 -0.84
N VAL A 16 14.74 32.99 -0.32
CA VAL A 16 14.34 32.64 1.05
C VAL A 16 13.24 31.60 1.06
N VAL A 17 12.15 31.81 0.31
CA VAL A 17 10.99 30.92 0.34
C VAL A 17 11.28 29.59 -0.35
N VAL A 18 11.98 29.59 -1.48
CA VAL A 18 12.31 28.34 -2.20
C VAL A 18 13.25 27.43 -1.39
N PRO A 19 14.33 27.91 -0.73
CA PRO A 19 15.13 27.04 0.13
C PRO A 19 14.46 26.70 1.47
N LEU A 20 13.59 27.55 2.04
CA LEU A 20 12.76 27.15 3.18
C LEU A 20 11.75 26.07 2.79
N PHE A 21 11.13 26.21 1.62
CA PHE A 21 10.30 25.18 1.00
C PHE A 21 11.12 23.91 0.74
N SER A 22 12.32 24.00 0.18
CA SER A 22 13.16 22.81 -0.02
C SER A 22 13.63 22.18 1.29
N MET A 23 13.83 22.96 2.37
CA MET A 23 14.17 22.43 3.69
C MET A 23 13.01 21.70 4.37
N PHE A 24 11.78 22.20 4.25
CA PHE A 24 10.59 21.55 4.82
C PHE A 24 10.03 20.41 3.95
N PHE A 25 10.30 20.44 2.65
CA PHE A 25 9.81 19.45 1.67
C PHE A 25 10.93 18.52 1.18
N ARG A 26 12.04 18.47 1.92
CA ARG A 26 13.34 17.87 1.52
C ARG A 26 13.27 16.38 1.16
N ASP A 27 12.21 15.70 1.55
CA ASP A 27 12.03 14.26 1.31
C ASP A 27 10.86 13.93 0.36
N GLY A 28 10.25 14.93 -0.29
CA GLY A 28 9.20 14.70 -1.30
C GLY A 28 7.88 14.13 -0.78
N LEU A 29 7.77 13.79 0.50
CA LEU A 29 6.60 13.13 1.11
C LEU A 29 5.25 13.84 0.86
N ILE A 30 5.19 15.17 1.01
CA ILE A 30 3.96 15.94 0.74
C ILE A 30 3.64 15.96 -0.76
N LEU A 31 4.66 16.04 -1.61
CA LEU A 31 4.52 16.00 -3.07
C LEU A 31 4.04 14.61 -3.53
N ASP A 32 4.58 13.54 -2.94
CA ASP A 32 4.15 12.16 -3.18
C ASP A 32 2.71 11.91 -2.72
N MET A 33 2.31 12.43 -1.55
CA MET A 33 0.92 12.40 -1.08
C MET A 33 -0.02 13.20 -2.00
N ALA A 34 0.47 14.28 -2.61
CA ALA A 34 -0.26 15.06 -3.60
C ALA A 34 -0.18 14.47 -5.03
N GLY A 35 0.54 13.35 -5.22
CA GLY A 35 0.76 12.71 -6.51
C GLY A 35 1.66 13.48 -7.48
N ILE A 36 2.38 14.49 -7.00
CA ILE A 36 3.29 15.32 -7.79
C ILE A 36 4.69 14.72 -7.71
N HIS A 37 5.08 13.94 -8.71
CA HIS A 37 6.44 13.43 -8.84
C HIS A 37 7.20 14.28 -9.88
N LEU A 38 8.25 14.99 -9.45
CA LEU A 38 9.05 15.89 -10.29
C LEU A 38 10.21 15.20 -11.01
N ASP A 39 10.38 13.89 -10.80
CA ASP A 39 11.43 13.12 -11.46
C ASP A 39 11.12 13.01 -12.95
N HIS A 40 12.03 13.53 -13.79
CA HIS A 40 11.96 13.49 -15.26
C HIS A 40 10.71 14.19 -15.86
N PRO A 41 10.60 15.54 -15.76
CA PRO A 41 9.41 16.29 -16.16
C PRO A 41 9.04 16.15 -17.65
N PHE A 42 10.00 15.79 -18.50
CA PHE A 42 9.84 15.64 -19.95
C PHE A 42 9.73 14.18 -20.43
N SER A 43 9.73 13.19 -19.51
CA SER A 43 9.55 11.78 -19.88
C SER A 43 8.10 11.50 -20.31
N LYS A 44 7.93 10.62 -21.30
CA LYS A 44 6.60 10.11 -21.66
C LYS A 44 6.14 9.10 -20.62
N LYS A 45 4.83 9.12 -20.29
CA LYS A 45 4.22 8.13 -19.41
C LYS A 45 4.41 6.73 -19.99
N VAL A 46 4.96 5.83 -19.19
CA VAL A 46 5.14 4.42 -19.52
C VAL A 46 3.76 3.76 -19.60
N LYS A 47 3.51 3.02 -20.69
CA LYS A 47 2.34 2.16 -20.78
C LYS A 47 2.72 0.79 -20.25
N VAL A 48 2.03 0.36 -19.21
CA VAL A 48 2.19 -0.95 -18.59
C VAL A 48 0.97 -1.79 -18.96
N GLU A 49 1.19 -3.05 -19.30
CA GLU A 49 0.12 -3.97 -19.65
C GLU A 49 -0.67 -4.40 -18.39
N GLU A 50 -1.99 -4.49 -18.51
CA GLU A 50 -2.88 -4.98 -17.44
C GLU A 50 -3.20 -6.45 -17.67
N ASN A 51 -2.37 -7.35 -17.11
CA ASN A 51 -2.47 -8.79 -17.32
C ASN A 51 -3.12 -9.55 -16.16
N TYR A 52 -3.88 -8.86 -15.28
CA TYR A 52 -4.60 -9.53 -14.21
C TYR A 52 -5.88 -10.20 -14.70
N ILE A 53 -6.26 -11.28 -14.01
CA ILE A 53 -7.49 -12.00 -14.30
C ILE A 53 -8.72 -11.12 -14.00
N ARG A 54 -9.68 -11.07 -14.93
CA ARG A 54 -10.93 -10.31 -14.78
C ARG A 54 -12.08 -11.19 -14.29
N VAL A 55 -11.79 -12.00 -13.29
CA VAL A 55 -12.80 -12.83 -12.60
C VAL A 55 -13.64 -11.96 -11.67
N ASP A 56 -14.92 -12.28 -11.55
CA ASP A 56 -15.89 -11.64 -10.67
C ASP A 56 -16.64 -12.76 -9.95
N LYS A 57 -16.10 -13.22 -8.81
CA LYS A 57 -16.69 -14.33 -8.05
C LYS A 57 -17.87 -13.89 -7.20
N ASN A 58 -17.85 -12.65 -6.72
CA ASN A 58 -18.91 -12.11 -5.88
C ASN A 58 -20.13 -11.62 -6.71
N GLN A 59 -20.02 -11.64 -8.05
CA GLN A 59 -21.07 -11.31 -9.03
C GLN A 59 -21.57 -9.87 -8.92
N ASN A 60 -20.70 -8.93 -8.56
CA ASN A 60 -21.06 -7.53 -8.39
C ASN A 60 -20.83 -6.67 -9.66
N ASN A 61 -20.40 -7.29 -10.77
CA ASN A 61 -20.02 -6.67 -12.05
C ASN A 61 -18.70 -5.87 -12.01
N VAL A 62 -17.86 -6.11 -11.00
CA VAL A 62 -16.50 -5.58 -10.87
C VAL A 62 -15.57 -6.78 -10.74
N ALA A 63 -14.40 -6.71 -11.39
CA ALA A 63 -13.43 -7.79 -11.26
C ALA A 63 -12.90 -7.81 -9.81
N ASP A 64 -12.76 -9.01 -9.22
CA ASP A 64 -12.31 -9.20 -7.84
C ASP A 64 -10.99 -8.45 -7.50
N PRO A 65 -9.97 -8.39 -8.38
CA PRO A 65 -8.78 -7.56 -8.11
C PRO A 65 -9.09 -6.07 -7.92
N LEU A 66 -10.06 -5.54 -8.68
CA LEU A 66 -10.51 -4.16 -8.54
C LEU A 66 -11.41 -3.97 -7.32
N ASP A 67 -12.19 -4.98 -6.93
CA ASP A 67 -12.92 -4.93 -5.66
C ASP A 67 -11.99 -4.82 -4.46
N ILE A 68 -10.88 -5.56 -4.47
CA ILE A 68 -9.85 -5.45 -3.41
C ILE A 68 -9.34 -4.02 -3.32
N VAL A 69 -8.98 -3.43 -4.46
CA VAL A 69 -8.46 -2.07 -4.52
C VAL A 69 -9.52 -1.04 -4.11
N ASN A 70 -10.77 -1.18 -4.57
CA ASN A 70 -11.86 -0.27 -4.23
C ASN A 70 -12.21 -0.33 -2.75
N ALA A 71 -12.25 -1.52 -2.16
CA ALA A 71 -12.50 -1.69 -0.73
C ALA A 71 -11.34 -1.14 0.11
N ALA A 72 -10.09 -1.39 -0.27
CA ALA A 72 -8.92 -0.80 0.39
C ALA A 72 -8.90 0.73 0.29
N ARG A 73 -9.31 1.28 -0.87
CA ARG A 73 -9.34 2.73 -1.11
C ARG A 73 -10.34 3.46 -0.23
N LYS A 74 -11.44 2.82 0.18
CA LYS A 74 -12.38 3.40 1.15
C LYS A 74 -11.69 3.81 2.45
N GLU A 75 -10.63 3.13 2.86
CA GLU A 75 -9.85 3.50 4.04
C GLU A 75 -9.19 4.89 3.88
N VAL A 76 -8.69 5.16 2.68
CA VAL A 76 -8.06 6.45 2.33
C VAL A 76 -9.12 7.56 2.25
N GLU A 77 -10.26 7.27 1.63
CA GLU A 77 -11.39 8.19 1.51
C GLU A 77 -11.97 8.56 2.88
N ASN A 78 -12.12 7.56 3.77
CA ASN A 78 -12.57 7.74 5.14
C ASN A 78 -11.51 8.38 6.05
N ARG A 79 -10.27 8.50 5.58
CA ARG A 79 -9.10 8.91 6.38
C ARG A 79 -9.00 8.07 7.65
N THR A 80 -9.16 6.75 7.52
CA THR A 80 -9.12 5.79 8.64
C THR A 80 -7.91 6.09 9.51
N ARG A 81 -8.15 6.38 10.80
CA ARG A 81 -7.11 6.79 11.73
C ARG A 81 -6.18 5.62 12.04
N TYR A 82 -4.88 5.87 12.04
CA TYR A 82 -3.94 4.89 12.55
C TYR A 82 -4.13 4.69 14.06
N LYS A 83 -4.42 3.45 14.47
CA LYS A 83 -4.47 3.06 15.88
C LYS A 83 -4.08 1.60 16.04
N SER A 84 -2.95 1.39 16.69
CA SER A 84 -2.51 0.07 17.13
C SER A 84 -3.19 -0.28 18.46
N ALA A 85 -4.18 -1.15 18.40
CA ALA A 85 -4.93 -1.63 19.56
C ALA A 85 -5.38 -3.09 19.37
N TYR A 86 -5.64 -3.73 20.51
CA TYR A 86 -6.22 -5.06 20.59
C TYR A 86 -7.74 -4.95 20.63
N TYR A 87 -8.44 -5.81 19.89
CA TYR A 87 -9.89 -5.83 19.83
C TYR A 87 -10.38 -7.25 20.07
N GLU A 88 -11.19 -7.43 21.11
CA GLU A 88 -11.96 -8.66 21.29
C GLU A 88 -12.83 -8.92 20.05
N GLY A 89 -12.83 -10.16 19.55
CA GLY A 89 -13.41 -10.52 18.26
C GLY A 89 -12.52 -10.24 17.03
N GLY A 90 -11.43 -9.50 17.21
CA GLY A 90 -10.38 -9.28 16.23
C GLY A 90 -10.56 -8.08 15.31
N TYR A 91 -11.79 -7.61 15.11
CA TYR A 91 -12.09 -6.54 14.17
C TYR A 91 -12.04 -5.15 14.81
N PRO A 92 -11.18 -4.23 14.32
CA PRO A 92 -11.25 -2.82 14.69
C PRO A 92 -12.50 -2.14 14.12
N PRO A 93 -12.99 -1.05 14.76
CA PRO A 93 -14.02 -0.18 14.18
C PRO A 93 -13.61 0.37 12.80
N ASP A 94 -14.60 0.68 11.96
CA ASP A 94 -14.38 1.12 10.57
C ASP A 94 -13.52 2.39 10.43
N ASN A 95 -13.50 3.25 11.46
CA ASN A 95 -12.78 4.52 11.43
C ASN A 95 -11.34 4.44 11.97
N GLU A 96 -10.88 3.27 12.41
CA GLU A 96 -9.52 3.07 12.92
C GLU A 96 -8.93 1.72 12.49
N GLY A 97 -7.60 1.61 12.56
CA GLY A 97 -6.89 0.38 12.25
C GLY A 97 -5.40 0.62 12.01
N VAL A 98 -4.73 -0.42 11.53
CA VAL A 98 -3.32 -0.41 11.11
C VAL A 98 -3.19 -0.94 9.67
N CYS A 99 -1.96 -1.09 9.18
CA CYS A 99 -1.68 -1.53 7.82
C CYS A 99 -2.34 -2.88 7.46
N THR A 100 -2.34 -3.85 8.37
CA THR A 100 -2.98 -5.16 8.18
C THR A 100 -4.50 -5.09 8.05
N ASP A 101 -5.12 -4.01 8.56
CA ASP A 101 -6.56 -3.81 8.45
C ASP A 101 -7.00 -3.40 7.04
N VAL A 102 -6.14 -2.69 6.32
CA VAL A 102 -6.35 -2.39 4.90
C VAL A 102 -6.43 -3.70 4.09
N ILE A 103 -5.67 -4.72 4.48
CA ILE A 103 -5.57 -5.98 3.73
C ILE A 103 -6.83 -6.81 3.87
N TRP A 104 -7.30 -7.07 5.09
CA TRP A 104 -8.51 -7.87 5.25
C TRP A 104 -9.75 -7.12 4.78
N ARG A 105 -9.82 -5.79 4.95
CA ARG A 105 -10.93 -4.97 4.40
C ARG A 105 -10.92 -4.97 2.88
N GLY A 106 -9.74 -4.89 2.27
CA GLY A 106 -9.56 -5.05 0.82
C GLY A 106 -10.07 -6.41 0.34
N LEU A 107 -9.51 -7.49 0.89
CA LEU A 107 -9.90 -8.87 0.52
C LEU A 107 -11.39 -9.15 0.74
N ALA A 108 -11.99 -8.61 1.81
CA ALA A 108 -13.43 -8.71 2.05
C ALA A 108 -14.28 -8.06 0.93
N GLY A 109 -13.75 -7.04 0.23
CA GLY A 109 -14.38 -6.46 -0.95
C GLY A 109 -14.62 -7.47 -2.07
N ALA A 110 -13.68 -8.41 -2.26
CA ALA A 110 -13.79 -9.53 -3.19
C ALA A 110 -14.44 -10.77 -2.56
N GLY A 111 -15.09 -10.64 -1.40
CA GLY A 111 -15.73 -11.77 -0.70
C GLY A 111 -14.77 -12.75 -0.03
N ILE A 112 -13.49 -12.37 0.16
CA ILE A 112 -12.47 -13.23 0.77
C ILE A 112 -12.37 -12.93 2.27
N ASN A 113 -12.74 -13.90 3.11
CA ASN A 113 -12.62 -13.79 4.57
C ASN A 113 -11.20 -14.13 5.05
N LEU A 114 -10.27 -13.17 4.98
CA LEU A 114 -8.87 -13.38 5.37
C LEU A 114 -8.74 -13.92 6.81
N LYS A 115 -9.53 -13.40 7.75
CA LYS A 115 -9.44 -13.78 9.16
C LYS A 115 -9.73 -15.26 9.34
N GLU A 116 -10.84 -15.75 8.80
CA GLU A 116 -11.24 -17.15 8.92
C GLU A 116 -10.21 -18.10 8.29
N LEU A 117 -9.68 -17.73 7.11
CA LEU A 117 -8.66 -18.52 6.44
C LEU A 117 -7.34 -18.58 7.24
N MET A 118 -6.91 -17.44 7.79
CA MET A 118 -5.71 -17.38 8.63
C MET A 118 -5.91 -18.10 9.96
N ASP A 119 -7.04 -17.91 10.63
CA ASP A 119 -7.36 -18.59 11.89
C ASP A 119 -7.30 -20.11 11.72
N GLN A 120 -7.87 -20.64 10.62
CA GLN A 120 -7.82 -22.06 10.29
C GLN A 120 -6.38 -22.53 10.03
N ASP A 121 -5.62 -21.85 9.18
CA ASP A 121 -4.25 -22.30 8.87
C ASP A 121 -3.31 -22.19 10.07
N ILE A 122 -3.48 -21.18 10.92
CA ILE A 122 -2.71 -21.03 12.16
C ILE A 122 -3.09 -22.11 13.18
N HIS A 123 -4.37 -22.46 13.29
CA HIS A 123 -4.81 -23.56 14.14
C HIS A 123 -4.16 -24.88 13.71
N ASP A 124 -4.22 -25.19 12.41
CA ASP A 124 -3.72 -26.44 11.85
C ASP A 124 -2.17 -26.51 11.82
N HIS A 125 -1.50 -25.36 11.72
CA HIS A 125 -0.06 -25.28 11.47
C HIS A 125 0.66 -24.25 12.36
N THR A 126 0.30 -24.14 13.65
CA THR A 126 0.81 -23.12 14.58
C THR A 126 2.33 -22.96 14.56
N SER A 127 3.09 -24.06 14.40
CA SER A 127 4.55 -24.03 14.38
C SER A 127 5.15 -23.27 13.19
N LEU A 128 4.40 -23.05 12.11
CA LEU A 128 4.84 -22.28 10.95
C LEU A 128 4.76 -20.76 11.16
N TYR A 129 4.12 -20.33 12.25
CA TYR A 129 3.89 -18.92 12.57
C TYR A 129 4.68 -18.50 13.81
N PRO A 130 5.99 -18.16 13.70
CA PRO A 130 6.82 -17.83 14.86
C PRO A 130 6.24 -16.71 15.75
N ARG A 131 5.57 -15.72 15.14
CA ARG A 131 5.01 -14.57 15.85
C ARG A 131 3.81 -14.92 16.74
N VAL A 132 3.17 -16.07 16.52
CA VAL A 132 2.10 -16.65 17.35
C VAL A 132 2.67 -17.21 18.67
N GLY A 133 3.94 -17.64 18.68
CA GLY A 133 4.60 -18.12 19.90
C GLY A 133 3.98 -19.39 20.49
N GLY A 134 3.41 -20.26 19.65
CA GLY A 134 2.84 -21.55 20.06
C GLY A 134 1.44 -21.46 20.69
N LYS A 135 0.87 -20.27 20.86
CA LYS A 135 -0.48 -20.08 21.40
C LYS A 135 -1.29 -19.17 20.47
N PRO A 136 -2.11 -19.75 19.58
CA PRO A 136 -2.99 -18.99 18.70
C PRO A 136 -3.90 -18.03 19.47
N ASP A 137 -4.04 -16.82 18.94
CA ASP A 137 -4.95 -15.78 19.40
C ASP A 137 -5.72 -15.21 18.19
N PRO A 138 -6.95 -15.70 17.93
CA PRO A 138 -7.75 -15.30 16.77
C PRO A 138 -8.21 -13.83 16.84
N HIS A 139 -7.97 -13.11 17.93
CA HIS A 139 -8.28 -11.68 18.04
C HIS A 139 -7.18 -10.78 17.48
N ILE A 140 -6.01 -11.34 17.13
CA ILE A 140 -4.88 -10.49 16.72
C ILE A 140 -3.95 -11.14 15.72
N ASP A 141 -3.90 -12.48 15.62
CA ASP A 141 -2.92 -13.15 14.78
C ASP A 141 -2.98 -12.77 13.31
N TYR A 142 -4.17 -12.70 12.73
CA TYR A 142 -4.36 -12.28 11.34
C TYR A 142 -3.99 -10.80 11.09
N ARG A 143 -3.90 -9.99 12.15
CA ARG A 143 -3.52 -8.58 12.12
C ARG A 143 -2.03 -8.35 12.37
N ARG A 144 -1.21 -9.41 12.42
CA ARG A 144 0.26 -9.29 12.50
C ARG A 144 0.90 -9.47 11.13
N VAL A 145 1.68 -8.49 10.69
CA VAL A 145 2.35 -8.52 9.38
C VAL A 145 3.21 -9.79 9.19
N PRO A 146 4.03 -10.25 10.17
CA PRO A 146 4.78 -11.51 10.00
C PRO A 146 3.88 -12.74 9.79
N ASN A 147 2.68 -12.76 10.38
CA ASN A 147 1.74 -13.86 10.16
C ASN A 147 1.10 -13.78 8.77
N GLN A 148 0.74 -12.58 8.31
CA GLN A 148 0.26 -12.39 6.93
C GLN A 148 1.32 -12.80 5.91
N TYR A 149 2.60 -12.52 6.16
CA TYR A 149 3.71 -12.96 5.32
C TYR A 149 3.73 -14.49 5.16
N VAL A 150 3.72 -15.24 6.27
CA VAL A 150 3.68 -16.71 6.22
C VAL A 150 2.44 -17.22 5.50
N PHE A 151 1.28 -16.63 5.78
CA PHE A 151 0.02 -17.04 5.15
C PHE A 151 0.03 -16.83 3.63
N PHE A 152 0.41 -15.64 3.15
CA PHE A 152 0.42 -15.37 1.71
C PHE A 152 1.47 -16.20 0.95
N GLN A 153 2.60 -16.56 1.57
CA GLN A 153 3.54 -17.52 0.97
C GLN A 153 2.90 -18.89 0.67
N ARG A 154 1.89 -19.29 1.47
CA ARG A 154 1.24 -20.60 1.37
C ARG A 154 0.03 -20.56 0.43
N PHE A 155 -0.75 -19.48 0.47
CA PHE A 155 -2.07 -19.43 -0.19
C PHE A 155 -2.13 -18.52 -1.43
N ALA A 156 -1.16 -17.63 -1.62
CA ALA A 156 -1.11 -16.73 -2.77
C ALA A 156 -0.08 -17.19 -3.82
N GLU A 157 -0.04 -16.51 -4.96
CA GLU A 157 1.05 -16.59 -5.93
C GLU A 157 2.15 -15.61 -5.53
N SER A 158 3.39 -16.09 -5.36
CA SER A 158 4.55 -15.24 -5.11
C SER A 158 5.07 -14.66 -6.41
N LEU A 159 5.26 -13.34 -6.46
CA LEU A 159 5.71 -12.59 -7.62
C LEU A 159 7.10 -11.99 -7.38
N THR A 160 7.65 -11.33 -8.41
CA THR A 160 8.91 -10.60 -8.27
C THR A 160 8.83 -9.51 -7.21
N THR A 161 9.86 -9.37 -6.40
CA THR A 161 10.03 -8.25 -5.46
C THR A 161 10.90 -7.13 -6.05
N GLU A 162 11.44 -7.33 -7.26
CA GLU A 162 12.24 -6.33 -7.97
C GLU A 162 11.31 -5.37 -8.72
N LEU A 163 11.38 -4.09 -8.36
CA LEU A 163 10.60 -3.02 -8.97
C LEU A 163 11.52 -2.10 -9.78
N ILE A 164 11.36 -2.10 -11.10
CA ILE A 164 12.23 -1.35 -12.02
C ILE A 164 11.42 -0.24 -12.70
N PRO A 165 11.59 1.04 -12.32
CA PRO A 165 10.94 2.16 -13.00
C PRO A 165 11.26 2.16 -14.50
N TYR A 166 10.29 2.56 -15.33
CA TYR A 166 10.38 2.61 -16.79
C TYR A 166 10.53 1.27 -17.53
N ASP A 167 10.65 0.13 -16.84
CA ASP A 167 10.61 -1.18 -17.49
C ASP A 167 9.17 -1.71 -17.54
N SER A 168 8.52 -1.57 -18.70
CA SER A 168 7.13 -1.99 -18.86
C SER A 168 6.90 -3.49 -18.62
N LYS A 169 7.90 -4.35 -18.84
CA LYS A 169 7.76 -5.80 -18.66
C LYS A 169 7.83 -6.15 -17.18
N ASN A 170 8.82 -5.61 -16.47
CA ASN A 170 8.88 -5.76 -15.01
C ASN A 170 7.62 -5.19 -14.35
N LEU A 171 7.19 -4.00 -14.77
CA LEU A 171 6.03 -3.32 -14.19
C LEU A 171 4.69 -4.02 -14.46
N ALA A 172 4.62 -4.87 -15.50
CA ALA A 172 3.44 -5.69 -15.79
C ALA A 172 3.26 -6.85 -14.78
N GLU A 173 4.26 -7.15 -13.95
CA GLU A 173 4.11 -8.11 -12.86
C GLU A 173 3.36 -7.52 -11.65
N TRP A 174 3.24 -6.20 -11.56
CA TRP A 174 2.65 -5.49 -10.41
C TRP A 174 1.23 -5.04 -10.73
N GLN A 175 0.21 -5.78 -10.35
CA GLN A 175 -1.17 -5.53 -10.77
C GLN A 175 -2.08 -5.10 -9.61
N PRO A 176 -3.23 -4.47 -9.92
CA PRO A 176 -4.19 -4.05 -8.90
C PRO A 176 -4.60 -5.22 -8.00
N GLY A 177 -4.65 -4.97 -6.69
CA GLY A 177 -5.07 -5.97 -5.70
C GLY A 177 -3.95 -6.86 -5.18
N ASP A 178 -2.75 -6.81 -5.79
CA ASP A 178 -1.58 -7.50 -5.24
C ASP A 178 -1.20 -6.94 -3.87
N ILE A 179 -0.57 -7.76 -3.03
CA ILE A 179 -0.22 -7.46 -1.64
C ILE A 179 1.30 -7.38 -1.52
N VAL A 180 1.80 -6.28 -0.94
CA VAL A 180 3.24 -6.05 -0.73
C VAL A 180 3.56 -6.03 0.75
N ILE A 181 4.59 -6.77 1.15
CA ILE A 181 5.04 -6.91 2.54
C ILE A 181 6.48 -6.42 2.71
N TYR A 182 6.70 -5.75 3.84
CA TYR A 182 7.98 -5.28 4.34
C TYR A 182 8.20 -5.85 5.75
N LEU A 183 9.37 -6.43 6.02
CA LEU A 183 9.76 -6.96 7.34
C LEU A 183 11.08 -6.35 7.85
N GLU A 184 11.68 -5.45 7.08
CA GLU A 184 12.86 -4.70 7.52
C GLU A 184 12.42 -3.35 8.10
N GLY A 185 12.96 -2.99 9.27
CA GLY A 185 12.56 -1.78 9.98
C GLY A 185 11.27 -1.97 10.77
N THR A 186 10.21 -1.25 10.38
CA THR A 186 8.87 -1.46 10.96
C THR A 186 8.07 -2.35 10.01
N ASP A 187 7.64 -3.51 10.49
CA ASP A 187 6.82 -4.42 9.69
C ASP A 187 5.63 -3.68 9.08
N HIS A 188 5.43 -3.83 7.77
CA HIS A 188 4.42 -3.08 7.03
C HIS A 188 3.84 -3.89 5.88
N VAL A 189 2.62 -3.56 5.49
CA VAL A 189 1.91 -4.21 4.39
C VAL A 189 0.98 -3.21 3.70
N GLY A 190 0.72 -3.43 2.41
CA GLY A 190 -0.26 -2.66 1.65
C GLY A 190 -0.75 -3.38 0.40
N ILE A 191 -1.74 -2.78 -0.26
CA ILE A 191 -2.34 -3.26 -1.50
C ILE A 191 -1.88 -2.40 -2.68
N ILE A 192 -1.48 -3.03 -3.77
CA ILE A 192 -1.17 -2.37 -5.04
C ILE A 192 -2.44 -1.78 -5.64
N SER A 193 -2.37 -0.49 -5.95
CA SER A 193 -3.43 0.28 -6.60
C SER A 193 -3.40 0.12 -8.13
N ASP A 194 -4.54 0.39 -8.77
CA ASP A 194 -4.66 0.60 -10.21
C ASP A 194 -4.10 1.95 -10.69
N LYS A 195 -3.75 2.85 -9.77
CA LYS A 195 -3.05 4.10 -10.09
C LYS A 195 -1.57 3.84 -10.34
N ARG A 196 -1.01 4.50 -11.36
CA ARG A 196 0.42 4.47 -11.69
C ARG A 196 0.97 5.87 -11.97
N SER A 197 2.20 6.11 -11.52
CA SER A 197 2.97 7.31 -11.84
C SER A 197 3.49 7.28 -13.28
N LYS A 198 4.14 8.36 -13.73
CA LYS A 198 4.63 8.49 -15.12
C LYS A 198 5.66 7.42 -15.49
N ASP A 199 6.50 7.03 -14.55
CA ASP A 199 7.49 5.96 -14.68
C ASP A 199 6.87 4.55 -14.59
N GLY A 200 5.53 4.45 -14.49
CA GLY A 200 4.76 3.21 -14.50
C GLY A 200 4.71 2.48 -13.16
N ILE A 201 5.39 2.99 -12.13
CA ILE A 201 5.33 2.45 -10.78
C ILE A 201 3.90 2.57 -10.24
N PRO A 202 3.32 1.50 -9.67
CA PRO A 202 2.00 1.58 -9.07
C PRO A 202 2.01 2.32 -7.73
N TYR A 203 0.83 2.73 -7.30
CA TYR A 203 0.62 3.25 -5.95
C TYR A 203 0.34 2.10 -4.98
N LEU A 204 0.56 2.36 -3.70
CA LEU A 204 0.35 1.48 -2.56
C LEU A 204 -0.72 2.10 -1.66
N ILE A 205 -1.80 1.35 -1.42
CA ILE A 205 -2.83 1.68 -0.43
C ILE A 205 -2.43 1.02 0.88
N HIS A 206 -2.29 1.82 1.93
CA HIS A 206 -1.79 1.37 3.22
C HIS A 206 -2.24 2.30 4.35
N ASN A 207 -2.01 1.90 5.60
CA ASN A 207 -2.30 2.72 6.78
C ASN A 207 -1.08 2.84 7.69
N ILE A 208 -0.63 4.08 7.89
CA ILE A 208 0.44 4.48 8.79
C ILE A 208 0.02 5.74 9.55
N PRO A 209 0.67 6.12 10.66
CA PRO A 209 0.36 7.38 11.31
C PRO A 209 0.47 8.56 10.32
N PRO A 210 -0.50 9.49 10.30
CA PRO A 210 -1.70 9.55 11.15
C PRO A 210 -2.96 8.84 10.60
N PHE A 211 -3.04 8.54 9.30
CA PHE A 211 -4.22 7.96 8.65
C PHE A 211 -3.85 7.17 7.38
N ALA A 212 -4.79 6.36 6.89
CA ALA A 212 -4.67 5.64 5.63
C ALA A 212 -4.41 6.58 4.44
N SER A 213 -3.54 6.13 3.54
CA SER A 213 -3.10 6.88 2.36
C SER A 213 -2.88 5.98 1.14
N GLU A 214 -2.86 6.61 -0.03
CA GLU A 214 -2.50 5.98 -1.30
C GLU A 214 -1.29 6.76 -1.86
N ILE A 215 -0.10 6.16 -1.79
CA ILE A 215 1.17 6.81 -2.15
C ILE A 215 1.91 6.00 -3.20
N LYS A 216 2.88 6.57 -3.91
CA LYS A 216 3.71 5.81 -4.86
C LYS A 216 4.46 4.70 -4.12
N LEU A 217 4.53 3.48 -4.69
CA LEU A 217 5.13 2.31 -4.03
C LEU A 217 6.58 2.57 -3.53
N THR A 218 7.36 3.33 -4.30
CA THR A 218 8.75 3.71 -3.93
C THR A 218 8.87 4.79 -2.86
N SER A 219 7.76 5.36 -2.37
CA SER A 219 7.78 6.28 -1.23
C SER A 219 8.07 5.54 0.07
N TYR A 220 7.76 4.23 0.15
CA TYR A 220 8.23 3.35 1.21
C TYR A 220 9.61 2.79 0.85
N LYS A 221 10.64 3.09 1.65
CA LYS A 221 12.06 2.86 1.28
C LYS A 221 12.62 1.51 1.71
N HIS A 222 11.92 0.77 2.56
CA HIS A 222 12.38 -0.55 2.99
C HIS A 222 12.27 -1.57 1.84
N PRO A 223 13.15 -2.59 1.79
CA PRO A 223 13.06 -3.65 0.79
C PRO A 223 11.72 -4.39 0.87
N ILE A 224 11.15 -4.67 -0.31
CA ILE A 224 9.98 -5.53 -0.43
C ILE A 224 10.45 -6.96 -0.22
N VAL A 225 9.94 -7.60 0.83
CA VAL A 225 10.29 -9.00 1.15
C VAL A 225 9.26 -9.98 0.63
N GLY A 226 8.04 -9.51 0.31
CA GLY A 226 6.99 -10.31 -0.28
C GLY A 226 6.11 -9.49 -1.20
N HIS A 227 5.76 -10.08 -2.34
CA HIS A 227 4.81 -9.55 -3.31
C HIS A 227 3.92 -10.71 -3.74
N TYR A 228 2.62 -10.59 -3.48
CA TYR A 228 1.69 -11.71 -3.57
C TYR A 228 0.43 -11.34 -4.35
N ARG A 229 -0.01 -12.24 -5.23
CA ARG A 229 -1.29 -12.13 -5.92
C ARG A 229 -2.27 -13.19 -5.40
N TRP A 230 -3.48 -12.77 -5.07
CA TRP A 230 -4.52 -13.71 -4.64
C TRP A 230 -4.89 -14.67 -5.78
N LYS A 231 -5.10 -15.95 -5.45
CA LYS A 231 -5.57 -16.97 -6.38
C LYS A 231 -7.10 -16.98 -6.34
N TYR A 232 -7.70 -16.38 -7.36
CA TYR A 232 -9.13 -16.44 -7.61
C TYR A 232 -9.48 -17.81 -8.15
#